data_AF-A0A0W7YKD8-F1
#
_entry.id   AF-A0A0W7YKD8-F1
#
_cell.length_a   1.000
_cell.length_b   1.000
_cell.length_c   1.000
_cell.angle_alpha   90.00
_cell.angle_beta   90.00
_cell.angle_gamma   90.00
#
_symmetry.space_group_name_H-M   'P 1'
#
loop_
_entity.id
_entity.type
_entity.pdbx_description
1 polymer ?
#
loop_
_entity_poly.entity_id
_entity_poly.type
_entity_poly.pdbx_seq_one_letter_code
_entity_poly.pdbx_strand_id
1 'polypeptide(L)'
;MNDIQKELVNVAGDVTVSKERVKKHVLQQPTNRKKSVRFTLLTVVLTLCVVGFIMMQLLTNETKQTTALFHERQLEHFERISHMIRSGQEQAYYKEEAYFSYEKLVASYYFAKSLGVTYSKEELEAERKKQVEQLEMLQQSPESKAFFLGLEPKQYVKTYLEPLLPMYTARTKLYAIYQEKYPTFYAYQEVANIDAKRYFQAHFAEQARTFQKEHNIEIRTSAHGSSMVGTVAKVESNVFLFIEGVIPEDLNHMTEGQLAEKYEQADWYPVLDEFPVKQGDYITFTSMGTGSIEENGVIRKYGLLTKLEKLEPTITKVLELENEQEVAQFLQDVPWQPANKIARPPEYSFQVDGVRIEMWKGYGGSLYLQKVGSGEIQLNAKRAMQLKALIGLQES
;
A
#
# COMPACT_ATOMS: atom_id res chain seq x y z
N MET A 1 70.45 2.59 -26.21
CA MET A 1 69.98 2.52 -24.81
C MET A 1 69.54 3.93 -24.45
N ASN A 2 68.24 4.15 -24.29
CA ASN A 2 67.62 5.48 -24.21
C ASN A 2 67.85 6.11 -22.83
N ASP A 3 67.95 7.43 -22.75
CA ASP A 3 68.22 8.15 -21.49
C ASP A 3 67.19 7.90 -20.38
N ILE A 4 65.97 7.46 -20.77
CA ILE A 4 64.91 6.99 -19.87
C ILE A 4 65.33 5.73 -19.08
N GLN A 5 66.15 4.84 -19.66
CA GLN A 5 66.65 3.64 -18.96
C GLN A 5 67.74 3.96 -17.93
N LYS A 6 68.46 5.09 -18.07
CA LYS A 6 69.45 5.52 -17.07
C LYS A 6 68.79 6.20 -15.86
N GLU A 7 67.71 6.95 -16.06
CA GLU A 7 66.96 7.54 -14.94
C GLU A 7 66.17 6.51 -14.13
N LEU A 8 65.60 5.49 -14.78
CA LEU A 8 64.89 4.40 -14.08
C LEU A 8 65.81 3.58 -13.14
N VAL A 9 67.10 3.47 -13.45
CA VAL A 9 68.10 2.79 -12.59
C VAL A 9 68.56 3.70 -11.43
N ASN A 10 68.56 5.02 -11.60
CA ASN A 10 68.91 5.96 -10.53
C ASN A 10 67.77 6.20 -9.52
N VAL A 11 66.50 6.03 -9.92
CA VAL A 11 65.33 6.24 -9.04
C VAL A 11 64.86 4.95 -8.34
N ALA A 12 65.09 3.77 -8.94
CA ALA A 12 64.71 2.47 -8.37
C ALA A 12 65.89 1.77 -7.67
N GLY A 13 66.64 2.51 -6.84
CA GLY A 13 67.89 2.12 -6.18
C GLY A 13 68.12 0.62 -5.97
N ASP A 14 69.31 0.16 -6.35
CA ASP A 14 69.76 -1.23 -6.44
C ASP A 14 69.09 -2.20 -5.44
N VAL A 15 68.04 -2.90 -5.93
CA VAL A 15 67.17 -3.77 -5.14
C VAL A 15 67.80 -5.16 -4.89
N THR A 16 69.01 -5.40 -5.40
CA THR A 16 69.71 -6.68 -5.23
C THR A 16 70.01 -6.98 -3.76
N VAL A 17 70.40 -5.96 -2.98
CA VAL A 17 70.67 -6.09 -1.53
C VAL A 17 69.38 -6.38 -0.74
N SER A 18 68.25 -5.84 -1.16
CA SER A 18 66.94 -6.06 -0.51
C SER A 18 66.40 -7.48 -0.79
N LYS A 19 66.54 -7.97 -2.03
CA LYS A 19 66.18 -9.36 -2.39
C LYS A 19 67.03 -10.39 -1.65
N GLU A 20 68.34 -10.16 -1.50
CA GLU A 20 69.19 -11.03 -0.69
C GLU A 20 68.81 -11.01 0.80
N ARG A 21 68.48 -9.83 1.35
CA ARG A 21 68.09 -9.68 2.76
C ARG A 21 66.78 -10.41 3.09
N VAL A 22 65.79 -10.34 2.19
CA VAL A 22 64.52 -11.08 2.34
C VAL A 22 64.73 -12.59 2.16
N LYS A 23 65.56 -13.01 1.20
CA LYS A 23 65.87 -14.44 0.99
C LYS A 23 66.60 -15.04 2.19
N LYS A 24 67.52 -14.28 2.82
CA LYS A 24 68.23 -14.69 4.04
C LYS A 24 67.32 -14.70 5.28
N HIS A 25 66.30 -13.83 5.35
CA HIS A 25 65.29 -13.83 6.43
C HIS A 25 64.28 -14.97 6.31
N VAL A 26 63.88 -15.35 5.10
CA VAL A 26 62.93 -16.45 4.88
C VAL A 26 63.60 -17.83 5.04
N LEU A 27 64.90 -17.95 4.71
CA LEU A 27 65.67 -19.19 4.84
C LEU A 27 66.24 -19.45 6.24
N GLN A 28 66.15 -18.50 7.18
CA GLN A 28 66.63 -18.65 8.57
C GLN A 28 65.48 -18.71 9.59
N GLN A 29 64.47 -19.55 9.35
CA GLN A 29 63.66 -20.04 10.47
C GLN A 29 64.38 -21.22 11.15
N PRO A 30 64.76 -21.11 12.44
CA PRO A 30 65.23 -22.25 13.20
C PRO A 30 64.05 -23.19 13.46
N THR A 31 64.22 -24.44 13.05
CA THR A 31 63.43 -25.57 13.51
C THR A 31 63.58 -25.74 15.02
N ASN A 32 62.50 -26.22 15.65
CA ASN A 32 62.33 -26.50 17.09
C ASN A 32 62.03 -25.31 18.02
N ARG A 33 60.74 -24.94 18.07
CA ARG A 33 60.09 -24.55 19.34
C ARG A 33 58.89 -25.44 19.59
N LYS A 34 58.91 -26.16 20.71
CA LYS A 34 57.79 -26.97 21.22
C LYS A 34 56.52 -26.13 21.16
N LYS A 35 55.52 -26.57 20.37
CA LYS A 35 54.23 -25.88 20.28
C LYS A 35 53.60 -25.89 21.67
N SER A 36 53.43 -24.70 22.24
CA SER A 36 52.67 -24.47 23.46
C SER A 36 51.31 -25.15 23.34
N VAL A 37 50.96 -26.03 24.28
CA VAL A 37 49.66 -26.71 24.36
C VAL A 37 48.50 -25.70 24.27
N ARG A 38 48.72 -24.46 24.71
CA ARG A 38 47.75 -23.36 24.60
C ARG A 38 47.46 -22.97 23.15
N PHE A 39 48.44 -23.01 22.24
CA PHE A 39 48.20 -22.74 20.82
C PHE A 39 47.44 -23.88 20.17
N THR A 40 47.76 -25.14 20.47
CA THR A 40 47.01 -26.30 19.94
C THR A 40 45.57 -26.29 20.43
N LEU A 41 45.34 -25.99 21.72
CA LEU A 41 44.00 -25.88 22.30
C LEU A 41 43.20 -24.75 21.66
N LEU A 42 43.82 -23.58 21.43
CA LEU A 42 43.17 -22.44 20.79
C LEU A 42 42.87 -22.72 19.32
N THR A 43 43.73 -23.46 18.63
CA THR A 43 43.48 -23.91 17.25
C THR A 43 42.34 -24.94 17.20
N VAL A 44 42.27 -25.86 18.16
CA VAL A 44 41.20 -26.87 18.30
C VAL A 44 39.86 -26.22 18.67
N VAL A 45 39.85 -25.25 19.59
CA VAL A 45 38.64 -24.47 19.93
C VAL A 45 38.20 -23.64 18.72
N LEU A 46 39.13 -22.98 18.01
CA LEU A 46 38.78 -22.22 16.81
C LEU A 46 38.24 -23.14 15.70
N THR A 47 38.84 -24.31 15.49
CA THR A 47 38.33 -25.28 14.51
C THR A 47 37.01 -25.89 14.94
N LEU A 48 36.77 -26.18 16.22
CA LEU A 48 35.45 -26.60 16.74
C LEU A 48 34.41 -25.49 16.64
N CYS A 49 34.76 -24.23 16.83
CA CYS A 49 33.88 -23.09 16.63
C CYS A 49 33.57 -22.88 15.14
N VAL A 50 34.55 -23.04 14.24
CA VAL A 50 34.35 -22.92 12.79
C VAL A 50 33.53 -24.10 12.26
N VAL A 51 33.84 -25.33 12.68
CA VAL A 51 33.07 -26.53 12.31
C VAL A 51 31.68 -26.48 12.93
N GLY A 52 31.55 -26.01 14.17
CA GLY A 52 30.27 -25.77 14.84
C GLY A 52 29.44 -24.69 14.15
N PHE A 53 30.08 -23.60 13.68
CA PHE A 53 29.43 -22.56 12.89
C PHE A 53 29.00 -23.07 11.51
N ILE A 54 29.83 -23.88 10.84
CA ILE A 54 29.49 -24.50 9.55
C ILE A 54 28.38 -25.55 9.73
N MET A 55 28.43 -26.38 10.77
CA MET A 55 27.36 -27.33 11.12
C MET A 55 26.07 -26.60 11.47
N MET A 56 26.15 -25.50 12.21
CA MET A 56 24.98 -24.69 12.53
C MET A 56 24.42 -24.05 11.27
N GLN A 57 25.24 -23.51 10.36
CA GLN A 57 24.84 -23.02 9.02
C GLN A 57 24.29 -24.12 8.09
N LEU A 58 24.64 -25.39 8.29
CA LEU A 58 24.12 -26.52 7.52
C LEU A 58 22.85 -27.12 8.13
N LEU A 59 22.70 -27.06 9.47
CA LEU A 59 21.53 -27.52 10.21
C LEU A 59 20.41 -26.47 10.24
N THR A 60 20.76 -25.19 10.33
CA THR A 60 19.86 -24.11 9.90
C THR A 60 20.01 -23.98 8.41
N ASN A 61 19.12 -24.62 7.65
CA ASN A 61 19.01 -24.54 6.18
C ASN A 61 18.64 -23.12 5.67
N GLU A 62 19.07 -22.09 6.39
CA GLU A 62 19.11 -20.70 5.99
C GLU A 62 20.59 -20.31 5.89
N THR A 63 21.24 -20.75 4.81
CA THR A 63 22.31 -19.92 4.24
C THR A 63 21.75 -18.51 4.12
N LYS A 64 22.22 -17.60 4.97
CA LYS A 64 22.13 -16.16 4.74
C LYS A 64 22.95 -15.82 3.49
N GLN A 65 22.47 -16.25 2.32
CA GLN A 65 22.41 -15.28 1.23
C GLN A 65 21.59 -14.15 1.81
N THR A 66 22.14 -12.95 1.85
CA THR A 66 21.30 -11.76 1.81
C THR A 66 20.53 -11.84 0.50
N THR A 67 19.43 -12.59 0.48
CA THR A 67 18.52 -12.68 -0.65
C THR A 67 17.95 -11.27 -0.76
N ALA A 68 18.51 -10.47 -1.66
CA ALA A 68 18.00 -9.14 -1.91
C ALA A 68 16.50 -9.28 -2.20
N LEU A 69 15.67 -8.50 -1.52
CA LEU A 69 14.21 -8.58 -1.67
C LEU A 69 13.78 -8.30 -3.13
N PHE A 70 14.59 -7.49 -3.81
CA PHE A 70 14.42 -7.06 -5.17
C PHE A 70 15.68 -7.36 -5.97
N HIS A 71 15.49 -7.51 -7.28
CA HIS A 71 16.54 -7.82 -8.24
C HIS A 71 16.26 -7.07 -9.54
N GLU A 72 17.31 -6.49 -10.13
CA GLU A 72 17.23 -5.70 -11.36
C GLU A 72 16.59 -6.48 -12.52
N ARG A 73 16.97 -7.74 -12.71
CA ARG A 73 16.43 -8.58 -13.78
C ARG A 73 14.91 -8.76 -13.68
N GLN A 74 14.37 -8.86 -12.46
CA GLN A 74 12.93 -8.93 -12.25
C GLN A 74 12.27 -7.57 -12.46
N LEU A 75 12.93 -6.48 -12.07
CA LEU A 75 12.44 -5.13 -12.38
C LEU A 75 12.32 -4.92 -13.90
N GLU A 76 13.33 -5.33 -14.69
CA GLU A 76 13.26 -5.28 -16.17
C GLU A 76 12.04 -6.02 -16.73
N HIS A 77 11.69 -7.17 -16.15
CA HIS A 77 10.51 -7.92 -16.55
C HIS A 77 9.23 -7.10 -16.32
N PHE A 78 9.08 -6.49 -15.14
CA PHE A 78 7.94 -5.63 -14.85
C PHE A 78 7.92 -4.35 -15.70
N GLU A 79 9.07 -3.74 -16.02
CA GLU A 79 9.14 -2.59 -16.94
C GLU A 79 8.60 -2.95 -18.33
N ARG A 80 8.94 -4.14 -18.84
CA ARG A 80 8.41 -4.61 -20.13
C ARG A 80 6.91 -4.83 -20.10
N ILE A 81 6.37 -5.34 -18.99
CA ILE A 81 4.92 -5.45 -18.81
C ILE A 81 4.29 -4.05 -18.87
N SER A 82 4.84 -3.07 -18.15
CA SER A 82 4.35 -1.69 -18.15
C SER A 82 4.35 -1.07 -19.54
N HIS A 83 5.43 -1.25 -20.30
CA HIS A 83 5.54 -0.81 -21.70
C HIS A 83 4.50 -1.44 -22.62
N MET A 84 4.23 -2.73 -22.44
CA MET A 84 3.26 -3.46 -23.25
C MET A 84 1.82 -3.02 -22.95
N ILE A 85 1.49 -2.78 -21.67
CA ILE A 85 0.15 -2.37 -21.25
C ILE A 85 -0.14 -0.93 -21.66
N ARG A 86 0.84 -0.03 -21.59
CA ARG A 86 0.64 1.39 -21.84
C ARG A 86 1.79 1.97 -22.64
N SER A 87 1.60 2.22 -23.93
CA SER A 87 2.63 2.84 -24.77
C SER A 87 2.66 4.37 -24.64
N GLY A 88 3.78 4.98 -25.05
CA GLY A 88 3.92 6.44 -25.17
C GLY A 88 4.18 7.23 -23.88
N GLN A 89 4.39 6.56 -22.74
CA GLN A 89 4.80 7.21 -21.49
C GLN A 89 6.31 7.47 -21.42
N GLU A 90 6.74 8.31 -20.48
CA GLU A 90 8.17 8.56 -20.19
C GLU A 90 8.82 7.40 -19.44
N GLN A 91 10.14 7.23 -19.56
CA GLN A 91 10.87 6.14 -18.89
C GLN A 91 10.68 6.13 -17.36
N ALA A 92 10.61 7.32 -16.75
CA ALA A 92 10.39 7.44 -15.31
C ALA A 92 9.06 6.80 -14.87
N TYR A 93 8.00 6.96 -15.67
CA TYR A 93 6.70 6.34 -15.40
C TYR A 93 6.80 4.81 -15.42
N TYR A 94 7.46 4.22 -16.43
CA TYR A 94 7.57 2.76 -16.53
C TYR A 94 8.35 2.16 -15.37
N LYS A 95 9.40 2.84 -14.91
CA LYS A 95 10.18 2.42 -13.73
C LYS A 95 9.35 2.46 -12.45
N GLU A 96 8.58 3.53 -12.24
CA GLU A 96 7.68 3.67 -11.09
C GLU A 96 6.61 2.56 -11.09
N GLU A 97 5.91 2.35 -12.21
CA GLU A 97 4.88 1.32 -12.33
C GLU A 97 5.44 -0.10 -12.20
N ALA A 98 6.61 -0.36 -12.78
CA ALA A 98 7.28 -1.64 -12.66
C ALA A 98 7.67 -1.94 -11.21
N TYR A 99 8.20 -0.94 -10.52
CA TYR A 99 8.53 -1.04 -9.12
C TYR A 99 7.31 -1.34 -8.27
N PHE A 100 6.20 -0.61 -8.45
CA PHE A 100 4.97 -0.87 -7.69
C PHE A 100 4.41 -2.27 -7.93
N SER A 101 4.44 -2.72 -9.18
CA SER A 101 4.00 -4.08 -9.54
C SER A 101 4.89 -5.15 -8.88
N TYR A 102 6.20 -4.92 -8.86
CA TYR A 102 7.15 -5.84 -8.24
C TYR A 102 7.03 -5.82 -6.71
N GLU A 103 6.96 -4.64 -6.09
CA GLU A 103 6.73 -4.44 -4.66
C GLU A 103 5.45 -5.15 -4.22
N LYS A 104 4.34 -5.01 -4.97
CA LYS A 104 3.07 -5.68 -4.67
C LYS A 104 3.23 -7.20 -4.60
N LEU A 105 3.98 -7.80 -5.52
CA LEU A 105 4.26 -9.24 -5.54
C LEU A 105 5.15 -9.66 -4.36
N VAL A 106 6.24 -8.93 -4.11
CA VAL A 106 7.18 -9.20 -3.02
C VAL A 106 6.49 -9.04 -1.66
N ALA A 107 5.72 -7.98 -1.47
CA ALA A 107 4.93 -7.71 -0.28
C ALA A 107 3.96 -8.86 0.00
N SER A 108 3.21 -9.30 -1.02
CA SER A 108 2.29 -10.42 -0.91
C SER A 108 2.99 -11.70 -0.46
N TYR A 109 4.18 -11.98 -1.00
CA TYR A 109 4.97 -13.15 -0.62
C TYR A 109 5.40 -13.12 0.85
N TYR A 110 5.98 -12.01 1.31
CA TYR A 110 6.45 -11.91 2.70
C TYR A 110 5.30 -11.87 3.71
N PHE A 111 4.16 -11.28 3.35
CA PHE A 111 2.97 -11.31 4.19
C PHE A 111 2.33 -12.70 4.22
N ALA A 112 2.22 -13.39 3.09
CA ALA A 112 1.78 -14.78 3.07
C ALA A 112 2.67 -15.66 3.97
N LYS A 113 3.99 -15.48 3.91
CA LYS A 113 4.94 -16.19 4.79
C LYS A 113 4.71 -15.88 6.27
N SER A 114 4.40 -14.63 6.65
CA SER A 114 4.12 -14.27 8.04
C SER A 114 2.83 -14.89 8.57
N LEU A 115 1.87 -15.19 7.68
CA LEU A 115 0.67 -15.96 7.97
C LEU A 115 0.87 -17.48 7.96
N GLY A 116 2.11 -17.96 7.77
CA GLY A 116 2.42 -19.39 7.74
C GLY A 116 2.05 -20.09 6.43
N VAL A 117 1.80 -19.34 5.34
CA VAL A 117 1.55 -19.93 4.02
C VAL A 117 2.80 -20.66 3.54
N THR A 118 2.62 -21.92 3.18
CA THR A 118 3.66 -22.77 2.59
C THR A 118 3.22 -23.27 1.22
N TYR A 119 4.17 -23.72 0.40
CA TYR A 119 3.92 -24.31 -0.91
C TYR A 119 4.84 -25.52 -1.13
N SER A 120 4.31 -26.49 -1.88
CA SER A 120 4.97 -27.72 -2.29
C SER A 120 5.75 -27.52 -3.59
N LYS A 121 6.57 -28.51 -3.96
CA LYS A 121 7.30 -28.50 -5.23
C LYS A 121 6.33 -28.62 -6.41
N GLU A 122 5.28 -29.41 -6.24
CA GLU A 122 4.24 -29.64 -7.22
C GLU A 122 3.49 -28.34 -7.56
N GLU A 123 3.24 -27.51 -6.55
CA GLU A 123 2.61 -26.19 -6.74
C GLU A 123 3.53 -25.21 -7.50
N LEU A 124 4.84 -25.24 -7.24
CA LEU A 124 5.81 -24.44 -7.99
C LEU A 124 5.89 -24.87 -9.46
N GLU A 125 5.87 -26.18 -9.73
CA GLU A 125 5.87 -26.71 -11.10
C GLU A 125 4.54 -26.41 -11.82
N ALA A 126 3.42 -26.43 -11.10
CA ALA A 126 2.13 -26.00 -11.65
C ALA A 126 2.13 -24.51 -12.00
N GLU A 127 2.66 -23.65 -11.13
CA GLU A 127 2.78 -22.22 -11.43
C GLU A 127 3.77 -21.98 -12.59
N ARG A 128 4.89 -22.69 -12.64
CA ARG A 128 5.83 -22.65 -13.79
C ARG A 128 5.11 -22.97 -15.10
N LYS A 129 4.37 -24.09 -15.13
CA LYS A 129 3.62 -24.52 -16.31
C LYS A 129 2.59 -23.47 -16.72
N LYS A 130 1.81 -22.93 -15.78
CA LYS A 130 0.86 -21.85 -16.02
C LYS A 130 1.51 -20.61 -16.62
N GLN A 131 2.68 -20.18 -16.11
CA GLN A 131 3.40 -19.03 -16.66
C GLN A 131 3.89 -19.29 -18.09
N VAL A 132 4.38 -20.50 -18.39
CA VAL A 132 4.75 -20.90 -19.76
C VAL A 132 3.54 -20.82 -20.69
N GLU A 133 2.41 -21.40 -20.30
CA GLU A 133 1.18 -21.40 -21.11
C GLU A 133 0.65 -19.99 -21.37
N GLN A 134 0.66 -19.12 -20.34
CA GLN A 134 0.29 -17.70 -20.48
C GLN A 134 1.17 -16.96 -21.47
N LEU A 135 2.48 -17.20 -21.42
CA LEU A 135 3.45 -16.61 -22.33
C LEU A 135 3.35 -17.18 -23.74
N GLU A 136 3.07 -18.47 -23.90
CA GLU A 136 2.79 -19.10 -25.20
C GLU A 136 1.57 -18.48 -25.87
N MET A 137 0.49 -18.23 -25.12
CA MET A 137 -0.69 -17.51 -25.64
C MET A 137 -0.34 -16.07 -26.03
N LEU A 138 0.41 -15.35 -25.19
CA LEU A 138 0.81 -13.97 -25.46
C LEU A 138 1.68 -13.86 -26.72
N GLN A 139 2.60 -14.81 -26.93
CA GLN A 139 3.50 -14.82 -28.08
C GLN A 139 2.78 -15.04 -29.43
N GLN A 140 1.55 -15.55 -29.41
CA GLN A 140 0.72 -15.68 -30.63
C GLN A 140 0.35 -14.31 -31.21
N SER A 141 0.32 -13.25 -30.39
CA SER A 141 0.12 -11.89 -30.87
C SER A 141 1.42 -11.34 -31.48
N PRO A 142 1.42 -10.89 -32.75
CA PRO A 142 2.57 -10.24 -33.38
C PRO A 142 3.06 -9.00 -32.60
N GLU A 143 2.12 -8.28 -31.99
CA GLU A 143 2.36 -7.04 -31.23
C GLU A 143 3.15 -7.32 -29.94
N SER A 144 3.05 -8.53 -29.40
CA SER A 144 3.72 -8.94 -28.17
C SER A 144 5.09 -9.58 -28.41
N LYS A 145 5.52 -9.81 -29.65
CA LYS A 145 6.81 -10.48 -29.93
C LYS A 145 8.02 -9.73 -29.36
N ALA A 146 7.98 -8.40 -29.35
CA ALA A 146 9.05 -7.56 -28.81
C ALA A 146 9.26 -7.78 -27.29
N PHE A 147 8.22 -8.17 -26.55
CA PHE A 147 8.28 -8.45 -25.11
C PHE A 147 9.29 -9.55 -24.76
N PHE A 148 9.42 -10.54 -25.64
CA PHE A 148 10.18 -11.77 -25.39
C PHE A 148 11.69 -11.63 -25.67
N LEU A 149 12.15 -10.56 -26.31
CA LEU A 149 13.54 -10.39 -26.77
C LEU A 149 14.09 -11.58 -27.57
N GLY A 150 13.24 -12.22 -28.37
CA GLY A 150 13.62 -13.41 -29.13
C GLY A 150 13.83 -14.67 -28.29
N LEU A 151 13.45 -14.67 -27.01
CA LEU A 151 13.41 -15.87 -26.18
C LEU A 151 12.11 -16.63 -26.38
N GLU A 152 12.20 -17.95 -26.49
CA GLU A 152 11.04 -18.83 -26.37
C GLU A 152 10.42 -18.74 -24.97
N PRO A 153 9.09 -18.92 -24.80
CA PRO A 153 8.39 -18.78 -23.52
C PRO A 153 9.06 -19.53 -22.36
N LYS A 154 9.45 -20.80 -22.56
CA LYS A 154 10.14 -21.61 -21.55
C LYS A 154 11.48 -21.00 -21.12
N GLN A 155 12.24 -20.47 -22.06
CA GLN A 155 13.52 -19.81 -21.78
C GLN A 155 13.31 -18.46 -21.10
N TYR A 156 12.25 -17.74 -21.46
CA TYR A 156 11.85 -16.50 -20.79
C TYR A 156 11.49 -16.77 -19.31
N VAL A 157 10.64 -17.76 -19.03
CA VAL A 157 10.30 -18.17 -17.65
C VAL A 157 11.55 -18.46 -16.85
N LYS A 158 12.46 -19.29 -17.37
CA LYS A 158 13.71 -19.64 -16.68
C LYS A 158 14.59 -18.43 -16.39
N THR A 159 14.59 -17.42 -17.27
CA THR A 159 15.47 -16.25 -17.18
C THR A 159 14.92 -15.18 -16.25
N TYR A 160 13.62 -14.90 -16.35
CA TYR A 160 12.98 -13.76 -15.69
C TYR A 160 12.04 -14.16 -14.55
N LEU A 161 11.30 -15.26 -14.69
CA LEU A 161 10.21 -15.62 -13.78
C LEU A 161 10.59 -16.68 -12.74
N GLU A 162 11.63 -17.49 -12.97
CA GLU A 162 12.05 -18.54 -12.05
C GLU A 162 12.16 -18.06 -10.58
N PRO A 163 12.80 -16.90 -10.30
CA PRO A 163 12.90 -16.40 -8.93
C PRO A 163 11.58 -15.87 -8.37
N LEU A 164 10.60 -15.60 -9.23
CA LEU A 164 9.28 -15.06 -8.88
C LEU A 164 8.23 -16.15 -8.66
N LEU A 165 8.43 -17.39 -9.14
CA LEU A 165 7.46 -18.49 -9.00
C LEU A 165 7.02 -18.72 -7.55
N PRO A 166 7.92 -18.70 -6.54
CA PRO A 166 7.49 -18.81 -5.15
C PRO A 166 6.57 -17.67 -4.70
N MET A 167 6.84 -16.45 -5.18
CA MET A 167 6.04 -15.28 -4.84
C MET A 167 4.66 -15.34 -5.47
N TYR A 168 4.55 -15.74 -6.74
CA TYR A 168 3.28 -15.94 -7.41
C TYR A 168 2.44 -17.03 -6.72
N THR A 169 3.07 -18.15 -6.38
CA THR A 169 2.41 -19.27 -5.71
C THR A 169 1.86 -18.85 -4.33
N ALA A 170 2.69 -18.17 -3.52
CA ALA A 170 2.26 -17.68 -2.22
C ALA A 170 1.14 -16.63 -2.32
N ARG A 171 1.21 -15.73 -3.32
CA ARG A 171 0.17 -14.73 -3.56
C ARG A 171 -1.16 -15.37 -3.94
N THR A 172 -1.16 -16.41 -4.79
CA THR A 172 -2.39 -17.13 -5.13
C THR A 172 -3.03 -17.75 -3.88
N LYS A 173 -2.24 -18.33 -2.97
CA LYS A 173 -2.75 -18.85 -1.70
C LYS A 173 -3.25 -17.75 -0.77
N LEU A 174 -2.53 -16.62 -0.67
CA LEU A 174 -2.98 -15.45 0.08
C LEU A 174 -4.33 -14.96 -0.42
N TYR A 175 -4.51 -14.88 -1.74
CA TYR A 175 -5.78 -14.48 -2.34
C TYR A 175 -6.91 -15.48 -2.02
N ALA A 176 -6.63 -16.78 -2.00
CA ALA A 176 -7.62 -17.78 -1.58
C ALA A 176 -8.06 -17.58 -0.11
N ILE A 177 -7.12 -17.30 0.81
CA ILE A 177 -7.45 -16.96 2.21
C ILE A 177 -8.37 -15.74 2.28
N TYR A 178 -8.09 -14.70 1.49
CA TYR A 178 -8.92 -13.49 1.47
C TYR A 178 -10.27 -13.70 0.78
N GLN A 179 -10.34 -14.60 -0.19
CA GLN A 179 -11.60 -15.01 -0.80
C GLN A 179 -12.50 -15.72 0.22
N GLU A 180 -11.94 -16.63 1.04
CA GLU A 180 -12.67 -17.29 2.13
C GLU A 180 -13.09 -16.30 3.22
N LYS A 181 -12.23 -15.33 3.53
CA LYS A 181 -12.51 -14.26 4.49
C LYS A 181 -13.60 -13.30 4.01
N TYR A 182 -13.63 -13.02 2.70
CA TYR A 182 -14.55 -12.07 2.10
C TYR A 182 -15.34 -12.67 0.91
N PRO A 183 -16.21 -13.67 1.14
CA PRO A 183 -16.84 -14.43 0.06
C PRO A 183 -17.76 -13.62 -0.85
N THR A 184 -18.30 -12.50 -0.34
CA THR A 184 -19.20 -11.60 -1.07
C THR A 184 -18.51 -10.33 -1.57
N PHE A 185 -17.21 -10.14 -1.31
CA PHE A 185 -16.46 -8.94 -1.68
C PHE A 185 -15.53 -9.22 -2.86
N TYR A 186 -15.91 -8.78 -4.05
CA TYR A 186 -15.19 -9.08 -5.29
C TYR A 186 -13.74 -8.57 -5.31
N ALA A 187 -13.45 -7.47 -4.61
CA ALA A 187 -12.12 -6.88 -4.55
C ALA A 187 -11.24 -7.45 -3.41
N TYR A 188 -11.51 -8.67 -2.94
CA TYR A 188 -10.76 -9.33 -1.85
C TYR A 188 -9.24 -9.37 -2.10
N GLN A 189 -8.82 -9.50 -3.37
CA GLN A 189 -7.41 -9.49 -3.74
C GLN A 189 -6.75 -8.15 -3.40
N GLU A 190 -7.43 -7.02 -3.63
CA GLU A 190 -6.91 -5.70 -3.32
C GLU A 190 -6.84 -5.46 -1.80
N VAL A 191 -7.76 -6.02 -1.02
CA VAL A 191 -7.64 -6.02 0.45
C VAL A 191 -6.38 -6.76 0.88
N ALA A 192 -6.12 -7.95 0.32
CA ALA A 192 -4.90 -8.71 0.59
C ALA A 192 -3.63 -7.92 0.25
N ASN A 193 -3.65 -7.21 -0.88
CA ASN A 193 -2.52 -6.39 -1.33
C ASN A 193 -2.27 -5.18 -0.44
N ILE A 194 -3.32 -4.56 0.09
CA ILE A 194 -3.22 -3.45 1.04
C ILE A 194 -2.57 -3.94 2.34
N ASP A 195 -3.06 -5.04 2.90
CA ASP A 195 -2.51 -5.58 4.15
C ASP A 195 -1.06 -6.06 3.96
N ALA A 196 -0.78 -6.71 2.83
CA ALA A 196 0.57 -7.09 2.46
C ALA A 196 1.50 -5.88 2.33
N LYS A 197 1.05 -4.78 1.71
CA LYS A 197 1.82 -3.55 1.58
C LYS A 197 2.10 -2.93 2.95
N ARG A 198 1.14 -2.91 3.88
CA ARG A 198 1.35 -2.39 5.24
C ARG A 198 2.38 -3.22 6.01
N TYR A 199 2.24 -4.54 5.96
CA TYR A 199 3.23 -5.45 6.54
C TYR A 199 4.61 -5.19 5.93
N PHE A 200 4.68 -5.08 4.60
CA PHE A 200 5.94 -4.84 3.91
C PHE A 200 6.59 -3.51 4.31
N GLN A 201 5.81 -2.44 4.40
CA GLN A 201 6.30 -1.14 4.86
C GLN A 201 6.75 -1.16 6.31
N ALA A 202 6.07 -1.89 7.19
CA ALA A 202 6.46 -2.02 8.60
C ALA A 202 7.78 -2.78 8.79
N HIS A 203 8.08 -3.75 7.92
CA HIS A 203 9.20 -4.68 8.10
C HIS A 203 10.37 -4.51 7.13
N PHE A 204 10.16 -3.89 5.96
CA PHE A 204 11.12 -3.87 4.85
C PHE A 204 11.29 -2.48 4.18
N ALA A 205 10.81 -1.40 4.80
CA ALA A 205 10.89 -0.05 4.22
C ALA A 205 12.32 0.39 3.86
N GLU A 206 13.33 0.03 4.64
CA GLU A 206 14.72 0.43 4.37
C GLU A 206 15.33 -0.28 3.17
N GLN A 207 15.02 -1.58 3.00
CA GLN A 207 15.43 -2.35 1.82
C GLN A 207 14.73 -1.83 0.56
N ALA A 208 13.44 -1.50 0.66
CA ALA A 208 12.67 -0.88 -0.40
C ALA A 208 13.25 0.46 -0.84
N ARG A 209 13.55 1.35 0.13
CA ARG A 209 14.19 2.66 -0.12
C ARG A 209 15.59 2.53 -0.72
N THR A 210 16.38 1.57 -0.25
CA THR A 210 17.72 1.31 -0.79
C THR A 210 17.62 0.91 -2.26
N PHE A 211 16.75 -0.04 -2.60
CA PHE A 211 16.55 -0.46 -3.98
C PHE A 211 16.05 0.69 -4.88
N GLN A 212 15.09 1.49 -4.41
CA GLN A 212 14.61 2.66 -5.15
C GLN A 212 15.75 3.65 -5.46
N LYS A 213 16.62 3.93 -4.47
CA LYS A 213 17.77 4.83 -4.66
C LYS A 213 18.81 4.25 -5.62
N GLU A 214 19.14 2.97 -5.49
CA GLU A 214 20.11 2.29 -6.36
C GLU A 214 19.69 2.31 -7.84
N HIS A 215 18.38 2.25 -8.10
CA HIS A 215 17.82 2.20 -9.46
C HIS A 215 17.22 3.54 -9.96
N ASN A 216 17.41 4.64 -9.20
CA ASN A 216 16.87 5.97 -9.47
C ASN A 216 15.36 5.97 -9.74
N ILE A 217 14.61 5.30 -8.86
CA ILE A 217 13.15 5.19 -8.91
C ILE A 217 12.57 6.32 -8.05
N GLU A 218 12.04 7.35 -8.69
CA GLU A 218 11.32 8.43 -8.03
C GLU A 218 9.83 8.08 -7.95
N ILE A 219 9.30 7.93 -6.73
CA ILE A 219 7.87 7.76 -6.52
C ILE A 219 7.22 9.15 -6.57
N ARG A 220 6.55 9.45 -7.69
CA ARG A 220 5.88 10.73 -7.95
C ARG A 220 4.50 10.79 -7.30
N THR A 221 3.90 9.62 -7.06
CA THR A 221 2.58 9.53 -6.45
C THR A 221 2.66 9.00 -5.02
N SER A 222 2.48 9.89 -4.05
CA SER A 222 2.11 9.45 -2.71
C SER A 222 0.61 9.17 -2.75
N ALA A 223 0.23 7.90 -2.95
CA ALA A 223 -1.17 7.46 -2.86
C ALA A 223 -1.67 7.63 -1.42
N HIS A 224 -1.98 8.86 -1.04
CA HIS A 224 -2.65 9.20 0.20
C HIS A 224 -4.13 9.05 -0.10
N GLY A 225 -4.74 8.04 0.51
CA GLY A 225 -6.17 7.84 0.39
C GLY A 225 -6.96 9.06 0.87
N SER A 226 -8.22 9.15 0.46
CA SER A 226 -9.13 10.21 0.89
C SER A 226 -9.83 9.83 2.19
N SER A 227 -9.83 10.72 3.18
CA SER A 227 -10.62 10.50 4.40
C SER A 227 -12.09 10.68 4.08
N MET A 228 -12.89 9.67 4.42
CA MET A 228 -14.34 9.65 4.27
C MET A 228 -14.99 9.56 5.64
N VAL A 229 -16.10 10.25 5.85
CA VAL A 229 -16.86 10.22 7.11
C VAL A 229 -18.34 10.02 6.79
N GLY A 230 -19.04 9.17 7.55
CA GLY A 230 -20.41 8.81 7.23
C GLY A 230 -20.96 7.65 8.07
N THR A 231 -22.11 7.13 7.67
CA THR A 231 -22.82 6.10 8.41
C THR A 231 -22.72 4.73 7.74
N VAL A 232 -22.56 3.70 8.57
CA VAL A 232 -22.72 2.30 8.18
C VAL A 232 -24.22 2.00 8.04
N ALA A 233 -24.71 1.99 6.81
CA ALA A 233 -26.13 1.84 6.51
C ALA A 233 -26.62 0.39 6.60
N LYS A 234 -25.76 -0.56 6.27
CA LYS A 234 -26.04 -2.00 6.31
C LYS A 234 -24.77 -2.76 6.61
N VAL A 235 -24.86 -3.84 7.38
CA VAL A 235 -23.77 -4.77 7.62
C VAL A 235 -24.18 -6.17 7.18
N GLU A 236 -23.34 -6.79 6.38
CA GLU A 236 -23.36 -8.22 6.09
C GLU A 236 -22.18 -8.87 6.83
N SER A 237 -22.02 -10.20 6.75
CA SER A 237 -21.04 -10.95 7.55
C SER A 237 -19.61 -10.40 7.54
N ASN A 238 -19.16 -9.88 6.40
CA ASN A 238 -17.77 -9.53 6.11
C ASN A 238 -17.65 -8.22 5.32
N VAL A 239 -18.77 -7.55 5.02
CA VAL A 239 -18.82 -6.29 4.28
C VAL A 239 -19.88 -5.37 4.88
N PHE A 240 -19.71 -4.08 4.68
CA PHE A 240 -20.69 -3.08 5.10
C PHE A 240 -20.93 -2.05 4.00
N LEU A 241 -22.15 -1.56 3.91
CA LEU A 241 -22.56 -0.49 3.00
C LEU A 241 -22.36 0.85 3.72
N PHE A 242 -21.59 1.74 3.10
CA PHE A 242 -21.27 3.04 3.69
C PHE A 242 -21.91 4.19 2.91
N ILE A 243 -22.56 5.10 3.64
CA ILE A 243 -23.12 6.33 3.08
C ILE A 243 -22.32 7.51 3.62
N GLU A 244 -21.55 8.12 2.74
CA GLU A 244 -20.74 9.31 3.02
C GLU A 244 -21.62 10.51 3.39
N GLY A 245 -21.20 11.27 4.40
CA GLY A 245 -21.78 12.57 4.77
C GLY A 245 -23.13 12.52 5.47
N VAL A 246 -23.66 11.33 5.76
CA VAL A 246 -24.97 11.15 6.40
C VAL A 246 -24.77 10.67 7.84
N ILE A 247 -25.48 11.25 8.81
CA ILE A 247 -25.48 10.77 10.20
C ILE A 247 -26.61 9.75 10.42
N PRO A 248 -26.52 8.86 11.43
CA PRO A 248 -27.46 7.75 11.58
C PRO A 248 -28.92 8.18 11.72
N GLU A 249 -29.18 9.30 12.38
CA GLU A 249 -30.52 9.84 12.58
C GLU A 249 -31.23 10.16 11.25
N ASP A 250 -30.49 10.51 10.20
CA ASP A 250 -31.03 10.97 8.92
C ASP A 250 -31.68 9.83 8.19
N LEU A 251 -31.05 8.66 8.28
CA LEU A 251 -31.53 7.44 7.65
C LEU A 251 -32.92 7.07 8.17
N ASN A 252 -33.22 7.38 9.44
CA ASN A 252 -34.51 7.11 10.06
C ASN A 252 -35.63 8.06 9.57
N HIS A 253 -35.27 9.23 9.02
CA HIS A 253 -36.23 10.24 8.55
C HIS A 253 -36.36 10.28 7.02
N MET A 254 -35.54 9.53 6.29
CA MET A 254 -35.62 9.42 4.84
C MET A 254 -36.80 8.53 4.42
N THR A 255 -37.47 8.91 3.33
CA THR A 255 -38.45 8.04 2.66
C THR A 255 -37.77 6.83 2.03
N GLU A 256 -38.53 5.77 1.75
CA GLU A 256 -38.01 4.57 1.07
C GLU A 256 -37.31 4.91 -0.26
N GLY A 257 -37.86 5.84 -1.05
CA GLY A 257 -37.25 6.28 -2.31
C GLY A 257 -35.91 7.01 -2.12
N GLN A 258 -35.81 7.87 -1.10
CA GLN A 258 -34.56 8.58 -0.77
C GLN A 258 -33.49 7.61 -0.26
N LEU A 259 -33.88 6.63 0.56
CA LEU A 259 -32.98 5.58 1.02
C LEU A 259 -32.47 4.73 -0.15
N ALA A 260 -33.36 4.35 -1.08
CA ALA A 260 -32.98 3.60 -2.27
C ALA A 260 -31.95 4.36 -3.12
N GLU A 261 -32.18 5.65 -3.38
CA GLU A 261 -31.22 6.49 -4.12
C GLU A 261 -29.87 6.58 -3.41
N LYS A 262 -29.85 6.73 -2.08
CA LYS A 262 -28.61 6.73 -1.30
C LYS A 262 -27.89 5.38 -1.36
N TYR A 263 -28.63 4.26 -1.32
CA TYR A 263 -28.04 2.92 -1.41
C TYR A 263 -27.44 2.64 -2.79
N GLU A 264 -28.03 3.14 -3.88
CA GLU A 264 -27.45 3.05 -5.23
C GLU A 264 -26.15 3.87 -5.39
N GLN A 265 -26.02 4.93 -4.61
CA GLN A 265 -24.83 5.79 -4.60
C GLN A 265 -23.74 5.33 -3.62
N ALA A 266 -24.07 4.41 -2.71
CA ALA A 266 -23.19 3.94 -1.66
C ALA A 266 -22.22 2.85 -2.14
N ASP A 267 -21.09 2.76 -1.43
CA ASP A 267 -20.03 1.79 -1.72
C ASP A 267 -19.99 0.73 -0.62
N TRP A 268 -19.75 -0.53 -1.03
CA TRP A 268 -19.48 -1.63 -0.12
C TRP A 268 -18.00 -1.67 0.28
N TYR A 269 -17.72 -1.85 1.56
CA TYR A 269 -16.36 -1.95 2.11
C TYR A 269 -16.17 -3.24 2.90
N PRO A 270 -14.95 -3.78 2.98
CA PRO A 270 -14.66 -4.95 3.80
C PRO A 270 -14.68 -4.60 5.30
N VAL A 271 -15.23 -5.48 6.13
CA VAL A 271 -15.12 -5.39 7.59
C VAL A 271 -13.72 -5.87 8.00
N LEU A 272 -12.95 -5.03 8.71
CA LEU A 272 -11.62 -5.41 9.19
C LEU A 272 -11.72 -6.17 10.52
N ASP A 273 -10.88 -7.18 10.73
CA ASP A 273 -10.90 -8.02 11.96
C ASP A 273 -10.74 -7.19 13.24
N GLU A 274 -9.89 -6.16 13.20
CA GLU A 274 -9.60 -5.29 14.34
C GLU A 274 -10.69 -4.23 14.57
N PHE A 275 -11.62 -4.07 13.63
CA PHE A 275 -12.63 -3.02 13.63
C PHE A 275 -14.03 -3.54 13.23
N PRO A 276 -14.71 -4.27 14.12
CA PRO A 276 -16.08 -4.71 13.87
C PRO A 276 -17.02 -3.50 13.83
N VAL A 277 -17.79 -3.39 12.74
CA VAL A 277 -18.82 -2.34 12.56
C VAL A 277 -20.22 -2.91 12.72
N LYS A 278 -21.16 -2.05 13.12
CA LYS A 278 -22.59 -2.34 13.22
C LYS A 278 -23.38 -1.36 12.36
N GLN A 279 -24.56 -1.77 11.93
CA GLN A 279 -25.50 -0.86 11.29
C GLN A 279 -25.82 0.30 12.24
N GLY A 280 -25.76 1.53 11.72
CA GLY A 280 -25.91 2.76 12.49
C GLY A 280 -24.61 3.30 13.09
N ASP A 281 -23.48 2.59 12.99
CA ASP A 281 -22.20 3.15 13.40
C ASP A 281 -21.85 4.36 12.51
N TYR A 282 -21.44 5.46 13.14
CA TYR A 282 -20.84 6.60 12.46
C TYR A 282 -19.32 6.42 12.45
N ILE A 283 -18.69 6.46 11.28
CA ILE A 283 -17.28 6.09 11.13
C ILE A 283 -16.54 7.08 10.25
N THR A 284 -15.23 7.16 10.47
CA THR A 284 -14.28 7.73 9.53
C THR A 284 -13.33 6.65 9.04
N PHE A 285 -12.98 6.68 7.77
CA PHE A 285 -11.93 5.81 7.23
C PHE A 285 -11.16 6.48 6.11
N THR A 286 -9.96 5.96 5.84
CA THR A 286 -9.16 6.38 4.67
C THR A 286 -9.42 5.45 3.50
N SER A 287 -10.11 5.96 2.48
CA SER A 287 -10.39 5.27 1.22
C SER A 287 -9.17 5.28 0.30
N MET A 288 -8.71 4.10 -0.13
CA MET A 288 -7.61 3.96 -1.09
C MET A 288 -8.07 3.94 -2.55
N GLY A 289 -9.38 3.91 -2.77
CA GLY A 289 -9.98 3.85 -4.09
C GLY A 289 -11.36 3.22 -4.05
N THR A 290 -12.12 3.47 -5.11
CA THR A 290 -13.43 2.88 -5.35
C THR A 290 -13.46 2.24 -6.73
N GLY A 291 -14.31 1.25 -6.91
CA GLY A 291 -14.54 0.60 -8.18
C GLY A 291 -15.99 0.15 -8.30
N SER A 292 -16.37 -0.32 -9.48
CA SER A 292 -17.67 -0.92 -9.72
C SER A 292 -17.50 -2.24 -10.45
N ILE A 293 -18.43 -3.16 -10.21
CA ILE A 293 -18.59 -4.39 -10.95
C ILE A 293 -20.04 -4.54 -11.35
N GLU A 294 -20.28 -4.99 -12.58
CA GLU A 294 -21.59 -5.41 -13.03
C GLU A 294 -21.68 -6.93 -12.93
N GLU A 295 -22.61 -7.43 -12.13
CA GLU A 295 -22.89 -8.86 -12.06
C GLU A 295 -24.40 -9.09 -12.18
N ASN A 296 -24.80 -9.93 -13.14
CA ASN A 296 -26.21 -10.22 -13.42
C ASN A 296 -27.06 -8.95 -13.66
N GLY A 297 -26.48 -7.92 -14.28
CA GLY A 297 -27.14 -6.63 -14.55
C GLY A 297 -27.26 -5.70 -13.34
N VAL A 298 -26.66 -6.06 -12.20
CA VAL A 298 -26.61 -5.20 -11.01
C VAL A 298 -25.21 -4.63 -10.86
N ILE A 299 -25.11 -3.29 -10.87
CA ILE A 299 -23.85 -2.60 -10.60
C ILE A 299 -23.66 -2.51 -9.09
N ARG A 300 -22.63 -3.19 -8.58
CA ARG A 300 -22.17 -3.05 -7.20
C ARG A 300 -20.92 -2.18 -7.17
N LYS A 301 -21.00 -1.08 -6.44
CA LYS A 301 -19.83 -0.25 -6.15
C LYS A 301 -19.15 -0.74 -4.87
N TYR A 302 -17.84 -0.68 -4.86
CA TYR A 302 -17.03 -1.08 -3.72
C TYR A 302 -15.95 -0.05 -3.47
N GLY A 303 -15.47 0.01 -2.23
CA GLY A 303 -14.31 0.78 -1.86
C GLY A 303 -13.30 -0.04 -1.08
N LEU A 304 -12.06 0.43 -1.11
CA LEU A 304 -10.94 -0.12 -0.38
C LEU A 304 -10.58 0.84 0.73
N LEU A 305 -10.37 0.33 1.95
CA LEU A 305 -10.02 1.18 3.08
C LEU A 305 -8.75 0.70 3.77
N THR A 306 -8.04 1.63 4.41
CA THR A 306 -6.84 1.30 5.18
C THR A 306 -7.05 1.37 6.68
N LYS A 307 -7.63 2.45 7.14
CA LYS A 307 -7.84 2.71 8.56
C LYS A 307 -9.30 3.01 8.76
N LEU A 308 -9.87 2.48 9.84
CA LEU A 308 -11.23 2.78 10.28
C LEU A 308 -11.18 3.26 11.71
N GLU A 309 -11.96 4.28 12.04
CA GLU A 309 -12.19 4.71 13.40
C GLU A 309 -13.70 4.87 13.59
N LYS A 310 -14.23 4.31 14.68
CA LYS A 310 -15.57 4.64 15.11
C LYS A 310 -15.55 6.05 15.66
N LEU A 311 -16.49 6.84 15.17
CA LEU A 311 -16.79 8.12 15.76
C LEU A 311 -18.03 7.92 16.62
N GLU A 312 -18.13 8.67 17.70
CA GLU A 312 -19.47 8.96 18.20
C GLU A 312 -20.22 9.67 17.05
N PRO A 313 -21.50 9.37 16.79
CA PRO A 313 -22.33 10.19 15.93
C PRO A 313 -22.40 11.58 16.56
N THR A 314 -21.37 12.37 16.30
CA THR A 314 -21.25 13.72 16.78
C THR A 314 -22.28 14.49 16.02
N ILE A 315 -23.44 14.67 16.64
CA ILE A 315 -24.08 15.95 16.48
C ILE A 315 -23.07 16.95 17.01
N THR A 316 -22.41 17.65 16.08
CA THR A 316 -21.22 18.44 16.41
C THR A 316 -21.52 19.58 17.39
N LYS A 317 -22.80 19.98 17.50
CA LYS A 317 -23.48 20.47 18.71
C LYS A 317 -24.95 20.63 18.35
N VAL A 318 -25.88 19.99 19.06
CA VAL A 318 -27.31 20.35 18.93
C VAL A 318 -27.44 21.72 19.60
N LEU A 319 -27.89 22.72 18.86
CA LEU A 319 -28.25 24.00 19.47
C LEU A 319 -29.73 23.93 19.83
N GLU A 320 -30.03 24.10 21.11
CA GLU A 320 -31.38 24.42 21.56
C GLU A 320 -31.62 25.89 21.25
N LEU A 321 -32.61 26.18 20.40
CA LEU A 321 -32.93 27.54 20.01
C LEU A 321 -33.85 28.17 21.06
N GLU A 322 -33.39 29.26 21.67
CA GLU A 322 -34.25 30.07 22.56
C GLU A 322 -35.23 30.94 21.77
N ASN A 323 -34.95 31.21 20.49
CA ASN A 323 -35.66 32.14 19.61
C ASN A 323 -36.01 31.51 18.25
N GLU A 324 -36.58 30.29 18.26
CA GLU A 324 -36.90 29.52 17.04
C GLU A 324 -37.66 30.33 15.98
N GLN A 325 -38.62 31.20 16.37
CA GLN A 325 -39.38 32.04 15.45
C GLN A 325 -38.50 33.05 14.67
N GLU A 326 -37.52 33.66 15.33
CA GLU A 326 -36.63 34.63 14.69
C GLU A 326 -35.68 33.93 13.70
N VAL A 327 -35.22 32.72 14.07
CA VAL A 327 -34.41 31.87 13.21
C VAL A 327 -35.23 31.40 12.00
N ALA A 328 -36.49 30.99 12.20
CA ALA A 328 -37.41 30.63 11.13
C ALA A 328 -37.59 31.77 10.13
N GLN A 329 -37.85 32.98 10.63
CA GLN A 329 -38.00 34.16 9.79
C GLN A 329 -36.73 34.49 9.01
N PHE A 330 -35.55 34.37 9.62
CA PHE A 330 -34.28 34.53 8.91
C PHE A 330 -34.11 33.51 7.76
N LEU A 331 -34.52 32.26 7.99
CA LEU A 331 -34.37 31.16 7.03
C LEU A 331 -35.41 31.16 5.90
N GLN A 332 -36.56 31.81 6.08
CA GLN A 332 -37.56 31.99 5.00
C GLN A 332 -36.99 32.77 3.81
N ASP A 333 -36.14 33.76 4.07
CA ASP A 333 -35.50 34.60 3.04
C ASP A 333 -34.20 34.00 2.47
N VAL A 334 -34.01 32.69 2.63
CA VAL A 334 -32.82 31.99 2.14
C VAL A 334 -33.14 31.30 0.81
N PRO A 335 -32.46 31.66 -0.30
CA PRO A 335 -32.69 31.05 -1.60
C PRO A 335 -31.96 29.70 -1.70
N TRP A 336 -32.53 28.67 -1.07
CA TRP A 336 -31.99 27.30 -1.08
C TRP A 336 -31.70 26.81 -2.50
N GLN A 337 -30.51 26.24 -2.68
CA GLN A 337 -30.06 25.62 -3.92
C GLN A 337 -30.11 24.09 -3.79
N PRO A 338 -30.15 23.33 -4.90
CA PRO A 338 -29.96 21.88 -4.84
C PRO A 338 -28.69 21.53 -4.06
N ALA A 339 -28.81 20.60 -3.11
CA ALA A 339 -27.69 20.22 -2.24
C ALA A 339 -26.58 19.55 -3.06
N ASN A 340 -25.34 20.03 -2.91
CA ASN A 340 -24.16 19.30 -3.32
C ASN A 340 -23.76 18.34 -2.20
N LYS A 341 -22.96 17.34 -2.55
CA LYS A 341 -22.44 16.38 -1.58
C LYS A 341 -21.40 17.08 -0.70
N ILE A 342 -21.76 17.42 0.53
CA ILE A 342 -20.80 17.91 1.53
C ILE A 342 -20.15 16.69 2.20
N ALA A 343 -18.87 16.46 1.90
CA ALA A 343 -18.10 15.28 2.30
C ALA A 343 -17.69 15.23 3.79
N ARG A 344 -18.18 16.14 4.63
CA ARG A 344 -17.82 16.23 6.06
C ARG A 344 -19.05 16.49 6.93
N PRO A 345 -19.11 15.95 8.17
CA PRO A 345 -20.21 16.24 9.09
C PRO A 345 -20.42 17.74 9.35
N PRO A 346 -21.65 18.18 9.61
CA PRO A 346 -21.94 19.55 10.02
C PRO A 346 -21.31 19.87 11.37
N GLU A 347 -20.92 21.13 11.58
CA GLU A 347 -20.38 21.62 12.86
C GLU A 347 -21.46 21.94 13.90
N TYR A 348 -22.67 22.24 13.45
CA TYR A 348 -23.81 22.49 14.33
C TYR A 348 -25.08 21.98 13.65
N SER A 349 -26.06 21.58 14.45
CA SER A 349 -27.40 21.31 13.94
C SER A 349 -28.45 21.90 14.88
N PHE A 350 -29.55 22.37 14.33
CA PHE A 350 -30.68 22.85 15.09
C PHE A 350 -32.00 22.55 14.36
N GLN A 351 -33.09 22.51 15.11
CA GLN A 351 -34.44 22.28 14.58
C GLN A 351 -35.16 23.62 14.44
N VAL A 352 -35.80 23.86 13.30
CA VAL A 352 -36.69 25.00 13.06
C VAL A 352 -37.89 24.51 12.29
N ASP A 353 -39.10 24.75 12.81
CA ASP A 353 -40.37 24.34 12.20
C ASP A 353 -40.40 22.82 11.90
N GLY A 354 -39.80 22.02 12.78
CA GLY A 354 -39.69 20.56 12.62
C GLY A 354 -38.73 20.11 11.51
N VAL A 355 -37.94 21.02 10.93
CA VAL A 355 -36.92 20.71 9.93
C VAL A 355 -35.53 20.93 10.52
N ARG A 356 -34.65 19.93 10.35
CA ARG A 356 -33.26 20.06 10.78
C ARG A 356 -32.46 20.91 9.80
N ILE A 357 -31.74 21.87 10.35
CA ILE A 357 -30.75 22.68 9.66
C ILE A 357 -29.36 22.26 10.13
N GLU A 358 -28.50 21.99 9.17
CA GLU A 358 -27.10 21.62 9.36
C GLU A 358 -26.20 22.77 8.95
N MET A 359 -25.10 22.98 9.69
CA MET A 359 -24.26 24.16 9.49
C MET A 359 -22.76 23.83 9.55
N TRP A 360 -21.97 24.36 8.61
CA TRP A 360 -20.50 24.27 8.59
C TRP A 360 -19.87 25.66 8.56
N LYS A 361 -18.69 25.83 9.17
CA LYS A 361 -17.89 27.04 8.96
C LYS A 361 -17.21 26.97 7.60
N GLY A 362 -17.38 28.03 6.84
CA GLY A 362 -16.71 28.27 5.57
C GLY A 362 -15.53 29.23 5.71
N TYR A 363 -14.79 29.41 4.61
CA TYR A 363 -13.66 30.34 4.57
C TYR A 363 -14.15 31.80 4.67
N GLY A 364 -13.32 32.68 5.25
CA GLY A 364 -13.62 34.12 5.36
C GLY A 364 -14.85 34.44 6.23
N GLY A 365 -15.16 33.59 7.21
CA GLY A 365 -16.29 33.79 8.12
C GLY A 365 -17.66 33.45 7.53
N SER A 366 -17.71 32.85 6.33
CA SER A 366 -18.95 32.32 5.75
C SER A 366 -19.48 31.12 6.53
N LEU A 367 -20.77 30.82 6.35
CA LEU A 367 -21.40 29.60 6.86
C LEU A 367 -22.06 28.86 5.71
N TYR A 368 -21.85 27.56 5.63
CA TYR A 368 -22.67 26.71 4.77
C TYR A 368 -23.83 26.19 5.61
N LEU A 369 -25.03 26.22 5.04
CA LEU A 369 -26.23 25.66 5.63
C LEU A 369 -26.81 24.61 4.71
N GLN A 370 -27.35 23.54 5.29
CA GLN A 370 -28.16 22.57 4.59
C GLN A 370 -29.47 22.39 5.34
N LYS A 371 -30.57 22.59 4.63
CA LYS A 371 -31.91 22.20 5.06
C LYS A 371 -32.11 20.76 4.64
N VAL A 372 -32.14 19.85 5.61
CA VAL A 372 -32.20 18.40 5.36
C VAL A 372 -33.42 18.08 4.49
N GLY A 373 -33.19 17.33 3.42
CA GLY A 373 -34.23 16.95 2.44
C GLY A 373 -34.69 18.05 1.48
N SER A 374 -34.13 19.26 1.54
CA SER A 374 -34.57 20.38 0.68
C SER A 374 -33.45 21.02 -0.15
N GLY A 375 -32.33 21.43 0.47
CA GLY A 375 -31.30 22.17 -0.26
C GLY A 375 -30.22 22.78 0.62
N GLU A 376 -29.24 23.43 0.00
CA GLU A 376 -28.09 24.07 0.67
C GLU A 376 -27.92 25.55 0.30
N ILE A 377 -27.14 26.28 1.08
CA ILE A 377 -26.68 27.63 0.76
C ILE A 377 -25.34 27.94 1.44
N GLN A 378 -24.54 28.79 0.81
CA GLN A 378 -23.45 29.49 1.49
C GLN A 378 -23.90 30.90 1.88
N LEU A 379 -23.99 31.17 3.18
CA LEU A 379 -24.15 32.51 3.72
C LEU A 379 -22.82 33.26 3.69
N ASN A 380 -22.84 34.47 3.14
CA ASN A 380 -21.71 35.40 3.25
C ASN A 380 -21.47 35.81 4.72
N ALA A 381 -20.30 36.39 5.01
CA ALA A 381 -19.90 36.74 6.38
C ALA A 381 -20.93 37.58 7.15
N LYS A 382 -21.62 38.52 6.47
CA LYS A 382 -22.64 39.37 7.10
C LYS A 382 -23.86 38.57 7.55
N ARG A 383 -24.44 37.76 6.65
CA ARG A 383 -25.59 36.90 7.00
C ARG A 383 -25.20 35.79 7.97
N ALA A 384 -23.99 35.26 7.85
CA ALA A 384 -23.44 34.29 8.79
C ALA A 384 -23.35 34.84 10.21
N MET A 385 -22.89 36.08 10.38
CA MET A 385 -22.83 36.75 11.68
C MET A 385 -24.21 36.98 12.28
N GLN A 386 -25.20 37.39 11.47
CA GLN A 386 -26.59 37.53 11.91
C GLN A 386 -27.15 36.20 12.42
N LEU A 387 -26.98 35.12 11.65
CA LEU A 387 -27.46 33.81 12.06
C LEU A 387 -26.76 33.32 13.34
N LYS A 388 -25.43 33.44 13.44
CA LYS A 388 -24.67 33.08 14.65
C LYS A 388 -25.19 33.79 15.90
N ALA A 389 -25.50 35.08 15.78
CA ALA A 389 -26.05 35.86 16.88
C ALA A 389 -27.44 35.35 17.30
N LEU A 390 -28.30 35.02 16.32
CA LEU A 390 -29.62 34.46 16.60
C LEU A 390 -29.51 33.10 17.31
N ILE A 391 -28.61 32.22 16.88
CA ILE A 391 -28.47 30.86 17.43
C ILE A 391 -27.49 30.77 18.62
N GLY A 392 -27.09 31.91 19.21
CA GLY A 392 -26.27 31.94 20.42
C GLY A 392 -24.81 31.48 20.26
N LEU A 393 -24.25 31.50 19.05
CA LEU A 393 -22.84 31.17 18.80
C LEU A 393 -21.98 32.44 18.87
N GLN A 394 -21.23 32.61 19.97
CA GLN A 394 -20.21 33.66 20.08
C GLN A 394 -18.97 33.34 19.23
N GLU A 395 -18.32 34.38 18.68
CA GLU A 395 -17.07 34.22 17.93
C GLU A 395 -15.94 33.78 18.89
N SER A 396 -15.29 32.66 18.55
CA SER A 396 -14.06 32.16 19.18
C SER A 396 -12.83 32.74 18.52
#